data_AF-A0A166IEL7-F1
#
_entry.id   AF-A0A166IEL7-F1
#
_cell.length_a   1.000
_cell.length_b   1.000
_cell.length_c   1.000
_cell.angle_alpha   90.00
_cell.angle_beta   90.00
_cell.angle_gamma   90.00
#
_symmetry.space_group_name_H-M   'P 1'
#
loop_
_entity.id
_entity.type
_entity.pdbx_description
1 polymer ?
#
loop_
_entity_poly.entity_id
_entity_poly.type
_entity_poly.pdbx_seq_one_letter_code
_entity_poly.pdbx_strand_id
1 'polypeptide(L)' 'MIEYRSLRVALLGAGSVGAQVARLLLDHGDELAQRVGAPLELVGVAVRNPDAPRTADIPRHLLTTDAESLILGATSWSS' A
#
# COMPACT_ATOMS: atom_id res chain seq x y z
N MET A 1 -25.27 8.47 6.65
CA MET A 1 -23.81 8.67 6.63
C MET A 1 -23.31 7.80 5.49
N ILE A 2 -22.68 8.38 4.46
CA ILE A 2 -22.10 7.58 3.39
C ILE A 2 -20.83 6.96 4.00
N GLU A 3 -20.83 5.66 4.26
CA GLU A 3 -19.58 4.97 4.56
C GLU A 3 -18.75 4.91 3.28
N TYR A 4 -17.72 5.74 3.21
CA TYR A 4 -16.72 5.63 2.16
C TYR A 4 -15.86 4.40 2.45
N ARG A 5 -16.07 3.35 1.65
CA ARG A 5 -15.27 2.14 1.67
C ARG A 5 -13.79 2.48 1.45
N SER A 6 -12.90 1.80 2.17
CA SER A 6 -11.45 2.02 2.04
C SER A 6 -10.99 1.80 0.60
N LEU A 7 -10.18 2.74 0.10
CA LEU A 7 -9.46 2.61 -1.16
C LEU A 7 -8.22 1.76 -0.94
N ARG A 8 -8.18 0.61 -1.61
CA ARG A 8 -7.07 -0.35 -1.52
C ARG A 8 -5.96 0.08 -2.47
N VAL A 9 -4.74 0.14 -1.97
CA VAL A 9 -3.55 0.58 -2.70
C VAL A 9 -2.53 -0.55 -2.75
N ALA A 10 -2.17 -0.97 -3.96
CA ALA A 10 -1.02 -1.84 -4.22
C ALA A 10 0.12 -1.01 -4.80
N LEU A 11 1.32 -1.13 -4.24
CA LEU A 11 2.51 -0.45 -4.75
C LEU A 11 3.38 -1.42 -5.54
N LEU A 12 3.77 -1.03 -6.76
CA LEU A 12 4.68 -1.81 -7.60
C LEU A 12 6.07 -1.18 -7.54
N GLY A 13 6.89 -1.69 -6.63
CA GLY A 13 8.25 -1.22 -6.38
C GLY A 13 8.38 -0.41 -5.08
N ALA A 14 9.52 -0.61 -4.41
CA ALA A 14 9.89 0.04 -3.16
C ALA A 14 11.33 0.61 -3.22
N GLY A 15 11.68 1.23 -4.35
CA GLY A 15 12.89 2.06 -4.43
C GLY A 15 12.74 3.35 -3.61
N SER A 16 13.59 4.36 -3.83
CA SER A 16 13.55 5.60 -3.04
C SER A 16 12.17 6.25 -2.98
N VAL A 17 11.48 6.35 -4.12
CA VAL A 17 10.13 6.94 -4.19
C VAL A 17 9.08 6.02 -3.58
N GLY A 18 9.01 4.75 -4.03
CA GLY A 18 8.00 3.80 -3.55
C GLY A 18 8.06 3.56 -2.04
N ALA A 19 9.25 3.57 -1.46
CA ALA A 19 9.42 3.45 -0.01
C ALA A 19 8.87 4.66 0.76
N GLN A 20 9.07 5.89 0.27
CA GLN A 20 8.46 7.08 0.89
C GLN A 20 6.94 7.12 0.70
N VAL A 21 6.43 6.66 -0.45
CA VAL A 21 4.98 6.52 -0.65
C VAL A 21 4.39 5.51 0.34
N ALA A 22 5.00 4.34 0.50
CA ALA A 22 4.57 3.35 1.49
C ALA A 22 4.56 3.93 2.91
N ARG A 23 5.62 4.65 3.28
CA ARG A 23 5.70 5.35 4.56
C ARG A 23 4.56 6.36 4.76
N LEU A 24 4.31 7.21 3.77
CA LEU A 24 3.23 8.20 3.88
C LEU A 24 1.85 7.54 4.05
N LEU A 25 1.60 6.43 3.35
CA LEU A 25 0.35 5.68 3.49
C LEU A 25 0.20 5.04 4.88
N LEU A 26 1.29 4.54 5.46
CA LEU A 26 1.29 3.88 6.76
C LEU A 26 1.24 4.89 7.93
N ASP A 27 2.06 5.94 7.86
CA ASP A 27 2.25 6.89 8.95
C ASP A 27 1.18 8.01 8.96
N HIS A 28 0.62 8.34 7.78
CA HIS A 28 -0.27 9.50 7.60
C HIS A 28 -1.61 9.14 6.94
N GLY A 29 -2.04 7.88 7.05
CA GLY A 29 -3.28 7.37 6.44
C GLY A 29 -4.52 8.20 6.78
N ASP A 30 -4.69 8.61 8.03
CA ASP A 30 -5.85 9.41 8.48
C ASP A 30 -5.87 10.81 7.86
N GLU A 31 -4.72 11.47 7.77
CA GLU A 31 -4.61 12.79 7.15
C GLU A 31 -4.91 12.71 5.65
N LEU A 32 -4.35 11.70 4.98
CA LEU A 32 -4.63 11.44 3.58
C LEU A 32 -6.11 11.13 3.35
N ALA A 33 -6.73 10.36 4.24
CA ALA A 33 -8.14 10.02 4.17
C ALA A 33 -9.05 11.25 4.25
N GLN A 34 -8.73 12.23 5.11
CA GLN A 34 -9.47 13.49 5.20
C GLN A 34 -9.41 14.30 3.89
N ARG A 35 -8.28 14.24 3.18
CA ARG A 35 -8.08 14.96 1.91
C ARG A 35 -8.73 14.25 0.72
N VAL A 36 -8.66 12.92 0.70
CA VAL A 36 -9.21 12.07 -0.38
C VAL A 36 -10.71 11.83 -0.22
N GLY A 37 -11.22 11.91 1.01
CA GLY A 37 -12.62 11.61 1.35
C GLY A 37 -12.91 10.12 1.61
N ALA A 38 -11.87 9.28 1.69
CA ALA A 38 -11.98 7.85 1.98
C ALA A 38 -10.70 7.31 2.65
N PRO A 39 -10.79 6.31 3.54
CA PRO A 39 -9.60 5.66 4.10
C PRO A 39 -8.72 5.03 3.01
N LEU A 40 -7.40 5.12 3.15
CA LEU A 40 -6.44 4.46 2.26
C LEU A 40 -5.84 3.23 2.96
N GLU A 41 -5.91 2.07 2.31
CA GLU A 41 -5.36 0.82 2.82
C GLU A 41 -4.21 0.35 1.92
N LEU A 42 -2.97 0.38 2.41
CA LEU A 42 -1.85 -0.23 1.70
C LEU A 42 -1.93 -1.76 1.85
N VAL A 43 -2.40 -2.45 0.82
CA VAL A 43 -2.62 -3.91 0.86
C VAL A 43 -1.36 -4.72 0.55
N GLY A 44 -0.33 -4.08 -0.01
CA GLY A 44 0.96 -4.70 -0.25
C GLY A 44 1.85 -3.92 -1.20
N VAL A 45 3.11 -4.37 -1.28
CA VAL A 45 4.17 -3.78 -2.07
C VAL A 45 4.93 -4.88 -2.81
N ALA A 46 4.79 -4.92 -4.13
CA ALA A 46 5.51 -5.83 -4.99
C ALA A 46 6.97 -5.37 -5.15
N VAL A 47 7.92 -6.27 -4.89
CA VAL A 47 9.37 -6.01 -4.93
C VAL A 47 10.10 -7.21 -5.53
N ARG A 48 11.29 -6.99 -6.08
CA ARG A 48 12.13 -8.08 -6.61
C ARG A 48 12.85 -8.88 -5.51
N ASN A 49 13.33 -8.18 -4.48
CA ASN A 49 13.98 -8.79 -3.33
C ASN A 49 13.37 -8.19 -2.05
N PRO A 50 12.61 -8.98 -1.28
CA PRO A 50 12.01 -8.50 -0.04
C PRO A 50 13.03 -8.18 1.06
N ASP A 51 14.23 -8.76 1.03
CA ASP A 51 15.29 -8.56 2.04
C ASP A 51 16.28 -7.45 1.65
N ALA A 52 16.10 -6.82 0.48
CA ALA A 52 16.91 -5.67 0.07
C ALA A 52 16.69 -4.46 1.01
N PRO A 53 17.74 -3.67 1.31
CA PRO A 53 17.61 -2.47 2.13
C PRO A 53 16.68 -1.44 1.46
N ARG A 54 15.94 -0.68 2.28
CA ARG A 54 14.99 0.35 1.85
C ARG A 54 15.21 1.64 2.61
N THR A 55 14.80 2.76 2.03
CA THR A 55 14.90 4.10 2.65
C THR A 55 13.78 4.40 3.66
N ALA A 56 12.81 3.48 3.80
CA ALA A 56 11.78 3.51 4.81
C ALA A 56 11.54 2.08 5.33
N ASP A 57 11.10 1.98 6.58
CA ASP A 57 10.69 0.71 7.17
C ASP A 57 9.32 0.33 6.62
N ILE A 58 9.27 -0.77 5.87
CA ILE A 58 8.03 -1.33 5.33
C ILE A 58 7.83 -2.68 6.03
N PRO A 59 6.71 -2.88 6.74
CA PRO A 59 6.42 -4.15 7.39
C PRO A 59 6.59 -5.34 6.45
N ARG A 60 7.33 -6.37 6.90
CA ARG A 60 7.72 -7.52 6.07
C ARG A 60 6.53 -8.24 5.44
N HIS A 61 5.40 -8.28 6.12
CA HIS A 61 4.17 -8.93 5.67
C HIS A 61 3.49 -8.21 4.49
N LEU A 62 3.82 -6.94 4.23
CA LEU A 62 3.34 -6.21 3.06
C LEU A 62 4.21 -6.47 1.82
N LEU A 63 5.42 -7.02 1.98
CA LEU A 63 6.35 -7.24 0.88
C LEU A 63 6.09 -8.57 0.19
N THR A 64 5.88 -8.53 -1.12
CA THR A 64 5.67 -9.73 -1.95
C THR A 64 6.50 -9.67 -3.23
N THR A 65 6.86 -10.83 -3.77
CA THR A 65 7.42 -10.97 -5.13
C THR A 65 6.35 -11.27 -6.17
N ASP A 66 5.13 -11.57 -5.74
CA ASP A 66 3.98 -11.86 -6.60
C ASP A 66 3.16 -10.58 -6.84
N ALA A 67 3.50 -9.87 -7.92
CA ALA A 67 2.81 -8.65 -8.30
C ALA A 67 1.40 -8.92 -8.86
N GLU A 68 1.19 -10.05 -9.53
CA GLU A 68 -0.09 -10.36 -10.17
C GLU A 68 -1.18 -10.59 -9.12
N SER A 69 -0.91 -11.46 -8.14
CA SER A 69 -1.85 -11.70 -7.04
C SER A 69 -2.11 -10.43 -6.23
N LEU A 70 -1.10 -9.57 -6.05
CA LEU A 70 -1.26 -8.29 -5.36
C LEU A 70 -2.20 -7.35 -6.12
N ILE A 71 -2.03 -7.20 -7.43
CA ILE A 71 -2.89 -6.35 -8.28
C ILE A 71 -4.33 -6.86 -8.23
N LEU A 72 -4.53 -8.17 -8.43
CA LEU A 72 -5.85 -8.78 -8.37
C LEU A 72 -6.50 -8.58 -7.00
N GLY A 73 -5.77 -8.78 -5.91
CA GLY A 73 -6.26 -8.58 -4.53
C GLY A 73 -6.57 -7.12 -4.15
N ALA A 74 -5.95 -6.15 -4.83
CA ALA A 74 -6.27 -4.73 -4.68
C ALA A 74 -7.56 -4.34 -5.44
N THR A 75 -7.83 -5.02 -6.56
CA THR A 75 -9.05 -4.81 -7.37
C THR A 75 -10.24 -5.65 -6.94
N SER A 76 -10.00 -6.75 -6.22
CA SER A 76 -11.05 -7.65 -5.78
C SER A 76 -11.93 -6.99 -4.72
N TRP A 77 -13.20 -6.83 -5.04
CA TRP A 77 -14.21 -6.36 -4.12
C TRP A 77 -14.65 -7.51 -3.22
N SER A 78 -14.25 -7.51 -1.94
CA SER A 78 -14.85 -8.40 -0.94
C SER A 78 -16.24 -7.86 -0.54
N SER A 79 -17.28 -8.58 -0.97
CA SER A 79 -18.68 -8.35 -0.62
C SER A 79 -18.93 -8.27 0.87
#